data_AF-A0AA46SVE4-F1
#
_entry.id   AF-A0AA46SVE4-F1
#
_cell.length_a   1.000
_cell.length_b   1.000
_cell.length_c   1.000
_cell.angle_alpha   90.00
_cell.angle_beta   90.00
_cell.angle_gamma   90.00
#
_symmetry.space_group_name_H-M   'P 1'
#
loop_
_entity.id
_entity.type
_entity.pdbx_description
1 polymer ?
#
loop_
_entity_poly.entity_id
_entity_poly.type
_entity_poly.pdbx_seq_one_letter_code
_entity_poly.pdbx_strand_id
1 'polypeptide(L)'
;MNDSEDYPSREEFLDSLWSEIINSAMQESWIDNAINTSQQQPDGPFGDVGPVLERLLSLGASRRDLSLIYRMASYEAVFDTLYKIADPGIKPDDAAMLFEDLLGSDPSGLDAGPSSAPEKNS
;
A
#
# COMPACT_ATOMS: atom_id res chain seq x y z
N MET A 1 -17.05 21.49 28.01
CA MET A 1 -16.78 20.29 27.20
C MET A 1 -15.35 20.43 26.71
N ASN A 2 -14.49 19.52 27.13
CA ASN A 2 -13.08 19.49 26.80
C ASN A 2 -12.94 18.31 25.83
N ASP A 3 -13.14 18.56 24.55
CA ASP A 3 -12.89 17.56 23.50
C ASP A 3 -11.36 17.51 23.30
N SER A 4 -10.65 16.92 24.27
CA SER A 4 -9.30 16.43 24.00
C SER A 4 -9.50 15.11 23.25
N GLU A 5 -9.54 15.17 21.93
CA GLU A 5 -9.24 14.00 21.10
C GLU A 5 -7.91 13.43 21.61
N ASP A 6 -7.96 12.24 22.18
CA ASP A 6 -6.80 11.56 22.73
C ASP A 6 -6.02 10.99 21.55
N TYR A 7 -5.24 11.85 20.89
CA TYR A 7 -4.34 11.43 19.82
C TYR A 7 -3.34 10.41 20.39
N PRO A 8 -3.02 9.33 19.66
CA PRO A 8 -2.00 8.39 20.11
C PRO A 8 -0.68 9.13 20.30
N SER A 9 0.08 8.71 21.32
CA SER A 9 1.46 9.14 21.47
C SER A 9 2.28 8.75 20.23
N ARG A 10 3.45 9.38 20.07
CA ARG A 10 4.37 9.05 18.98
C ARG A 10 4.79 7.57 18.98
N GLU A 11 4.91 6.97 20.17
CA GLU A 11 5.27 5.57 20.33
C GLU A 11 4.11 4.65 19.89
N GLU A 12 2.89 4.93 20.36
CA GLU A 12 1.70 4.17 19.96
C GLU A 12 1.43 4.27 18.45
N PHE A 13 1.63 5.46 17.86
CA PHE A 13 1.51 5.64 16.41
C PHE A 13 2.61 4.88 15.66
N LEU A 14 3.86 4.89 16.15
CA LEU A 14 4.94 4.12 15.52
C LEU A 14 4.64 2.60 15.59
N ASP A 15 4.11 2.13 16.71
CA ASP A 15 3.73 0.73 16.89
C ASP A 15 2.58 0.32 15.97
N SER A 16 1.58 1.19 15.75
CA SER A 16 0.51 0.92 14.79
C SER A 16 1.03 0.85 13.36
N LEU A 17 1.92 1.76 12.94
CA LEU A 17 2.56 1.70 11.61
C LEU A 17 3.30 0.36 11.40
N TRP A 18 4.03 -0.10 12.41
CA TRP A 18 4.73 -1.38 12.33
C TRP A 18 3.79 -2.57 12.31
N SER A 19 2.82 -2.63 13.22
CA SER A 19 1.99 -3.81 13.42
C SER A 19 0.87 -3.94 12.38
N GLU A 20 0.22 -2.84 12.02
CA GLU A 20 -0.98 -2.83 11.18
C GLU A 20 -0.65 -2.63 9.70
N ILE A 21 0.43 -1.91 9.38
CA ILE A 21 0.79 -1.60 7.98
C ILE A 21 1.97 -2.46 7.53
N ILE A 22 3.13 -2.29 8.16
CA ILE A 22 4.38 -2.88 7.65
C ILE A 22 4.40 -4.40 7.86
N ASN A 23 4.12 -4.88 9.07
CA ASN A 23 4.18 -6.30 9.40
C ASN A 23 2.92 -7.07 8.96
N SER A 24 1.85 -6.39 8.55
CA SER A 24 0.64 -7.04 8.02
C SER A 24 0.94 -7.93 6.81
N ALA A 25 1.92 -7.54 5.99
CA ALA A 25 2.44 -8.33 4.87
C ALA A 25 2.86 -9.74 5.31
N MET A 26 3.37 -9.91 6.54
CA MET A 26 3.86 -11.19 7.03
C MET A 26 2.74 -12.16 7.45
N GLN A 27 1.48 -11.75 7.41
CA GLN A 27 0.34 -12.64 7.60
C GLN A 27 0.04 -13.51 6.38
N GLU A 28 0.66 -13.21 5.22
CA GLU A 28 0.58 -13.96 3.95
C GLU A 28 -0.83 -14.06 3.31
N SER A 29 -1.89 -13.74 4.06
CA SER A 29 -3.30 -13.76 3.62
C SER A 29 -3.60 -12.73 2.54
N TRP A 30 -2.81 -11.66 2.45
CA TRP A 30 -2.91 -10.65 1.39
C TRP A 30 -2.73 -11.26 0.00
N ILE A 31 -1.99 -12.36 -0.13
CA ILE A 31 -1.73 -13.04 -1.40
C ILE A 31 -3.04 -13.64 -1.95
N ASP A 32 -3.75 -14.40 -1.12
CA ASP A 32 -5.03 -14.99 -1.52
C ASP A 32 -6.09 -13.91 -1.74
N ASN A 33 -6.09 -12.87 -0.90
CA ASN A 33 -6.99 -11.73 -1.06
C ASN A 33 -6.76 -11.02 -2.41
N ALA A 34 -5.51 -10.75 -2.78
CA ALA A 34 -5.18 -10.11 -4.06
C ALA A 34 -5.57 -10.98 -5.26
N ILE A 35 -5.32 -12.29 -5.20
CA ILE A 35 -5.75 -13.25 -6.24
C ILE A 35 -7.28 -13.25 -6.36
N ASN A 36 -8.00 -13.42 -5.24
CA ASN A 36 -9.47 -13.45 -5.25
C ASN A 36 -10.07 -12.13 -5.76
N THR A 37 -9.54 -10.97 -5.34
CA THR A 37 -9.99 -9.66 -5.80
C THR A 37 -9.79 -9.50 -7.30
N SER A 38 -8.62 -9.88 -7.84
CA SER A 38 -8.35 -9.79 -9.29
C SER A 38 -9.29 -10.66 -10.13
N GLN A 39 -9.73 -11.81 -9.61
CA GLN A 39 -10.67 -12.68 -10.30
C GLN A 39 -12.08 -12.09 -10.34
N GLN A 40 -12.47 -11.35 -9.30
CA GLN A 40 -13.77 -10.69 -9.21
C GLN A 40 -13.80 -9.37 -9.97
N GLN A 41 -12.67 -8.65 -10.01
CA GLN A 41 -12.53 -7.32 -10.59
C GLN A 41 -11.22 -7.24 -11.40
N PRO A 42 -11.14 -7.92 -12.56
CA PRO A 42 -9.91 -7.98 -13.35
C PRO A 42 -9.48 -6.63 -13.91
N ASP A 43 -10.45 -5.74 -14.20
CA ASP A 43 -10.21 -4.38 -14.68
C ASP A 43 -10.19 -3.35 -13.53
N GLY A 44 -10.18 -3.81 -12.26
CA GLY A 44 -10.13 -2.96 -11.08
C GLY A 44 -8.70 -2.49 -10.74
N PRO A 45 -8.56 -1.58 -9.77
CA PRO A 45 -7.26 -1.20 -9.22
C PRO A 45 -6.38 -2.39 -8.89
N PHE A 46 -5.16 -2.43 -9.44
CA PHE A 46 -4.20 -3.53 -9.24
C PHE A 46 -4.74 -4.92 -9.64
N GLY A 47 -5.70 -4.98 -10.57
CA GLY A 47 -6.29 -6.23 -11.07
C GLY A 47 -5.28 -7.18 -11.75
N ASP A 48 -4.15 -6.66 -12.20
CA ASP A 48 -3.04 -7.43 -12.78
C ASP A 48 -2.16 -8.15 -11.73
N VAL A 49 -2.23 -7.75 -10.45
CA VAL A 49 -1.39 -8.33 -9.38
C VAL A 49 -1.72 -9.80 -9.12
N GLY A 50 -3.00 -10.19 -9.12
CA GLY A 50 -3.41 -11.57 -8.86
C GLY A 50 -2.84 -12.58 -9.87
N PRO A 51 -2.99 -12.36 -11.19
CA PRO A 51 -2.36 -13.21 -12.21
C PRO A 51 -0.82 -13.27 -12.10
N VAL A 52 -0.17 -12.19 -11.64
CA VAL A 52 1.28 -12.19 -11.37
C VAL A 52 1.62 -13.09 -10.18
N LEU A 53 0.86 -13.00 -9.08
CA LEU A 53 1.04 -13.84 -7.89
C LEU A 53 0.83 -15.32 -8.22
N GLU A 54 -0.23 -15.68 -8.93
CA GLU A 54 -0.49 -17.06 -9.37
C GLU A 54 0.69 -17.61 -10.18
N ARG A 55 1.23 -16.82 -11.11
CA ARG A 55 2.40 -17.20 -11.90
C ARG A 55 3.64 -17.40 -11.03
N LEU A 56 3.95 -16.47 -10.12
CA LEU A 56 5.13 -16.58 -9.25
C LEU A 56 5.04 -17.81 -8.32
N LEU A 57 3.86 -18.07 -7.76
CA LEU A 57 3.62 -19.26 -6.94
C LEU A 57 3.79 -20.55 -7.76
N SER A 58 3.30 -20.57 -9.01
CA SER A 58 3.47 -21.73 -9.91
C SER A 58 4.93 -22.03 -10.26
N LEU A 59 5.80 -21.00 -10.22
CA LEU A 59 7.25 -21.12 -10.44
C LEU A 59 8.03 -21.49 -9.16
N GLY A 60 7.34 -21.66 -8.03
CA GLY A 60 7.93 -22.09 -6.77
C GLY A 60 8.36 -20.95 -5.84
N ALA A 61 7.97 -19.70 -6.11
CA ALA A 61 8.16 -18.63 -5.14
C ALA A 61 7.39 -18.94 -3.85
N SER A 62 8.03 -18.77 -2.69
CA SER A 62 7.34 -18.97 -1.42
C SER A 62 6.53 -17.73 -1.05
N ARG A 63 5.36 -17.94 -0.43
CA ARG A 63 4.53 -16.85 0.14
C ARG A 63 5.32 -15.98 1.10
N ARG A 64 6.20 -16.61 1.87
CA ARG A 64 7.08 -15.93 2.81
C ARG A 64 8.04 -14.97 2.13
N ASP A 65 8.69 -15.39 1.03
CA ASP A 65 9.62 -14.54 0.28
C ASP A 65 8.91 -13.35 -0.36
N LEU A 66 7.74 -13.59 -0.96
CA LEU A 66 6.88 -12.53 -1.50
C LEU A 66 6.48 -11.53 -0.41
N SER A 67 6.18 -12.04 0.79
CA SER A 67 5.79 -11.20 1.94
C SER A 67 6.97 -10.40 2.52
N LEU A 68 8.20 -10.92 2.44
CA LEU A 68 9.39 -10.15 2.81
C LEU A 68 9.61 -8.97 1.86
N ILE A 69 9.41 -9.17 0.55
CA ILE A 69 9.47 -8.09 -0.44
C ILE A 69 8.35 -7.08 -0.17
N TYR A 70 7.12 -7.54 0.04
CA TYR A 70 6.00 -6.64 0.33
C TYR A 70 6.23 -5.84 1.61
N ARG A 71 6.71 -6.48 2.68
CA ARG A 71 7.06 -5.79 3.94
C ARG A 71 8.12 -4.70 3.75
N MET A 72 9.14 -4.95 2.92
CA MET A 72 10.15 -3.92 2.59
C MET A 72 9.49 -2.75 1.87
N ALA A 73 8.70 -3.01 0.82
CA ALA A 73 8.00 -1.97 0.08
C ALA A 73 7.03 -1.16 0.97
N SER A 74 6.31 -1.82 1.88
CA SER A 74 5.44 -1.15 2.85
C SER A 74 6.22 -0.26 3.81
N TYR A 75 7.40 -0.71 4.26
CA TYR A 75 8.28 0.13 5.08
C TYR A 75 8.76 1.37 4.32
N GLU A 76 9.24 1.19 3.09
CA GLU A 76 9.70 2.30 2.23
C GLU A 76 8.56 3.29 1.98
N ALA A 77 7.37 2.81 1.60
CA ALA A 77 6.22 3.67 1.35
C ALA A 77 5.80 4.47 2.60
N VAL A 78 5.76 3.85 3.77
CA VAL A 78 5.46 4.54 5.05
C VAL A 78 6.54 5.57 5.37
N PHE A 79 7.81 5.17 5.30
CA PHE A 79 8.92 6.06 5.61
C PHE A 79 8.97 7.26 4.67
N ASP A 80 8.93 7.02 3.35
CA ASP A 80 9.03 8.08 2.34
C ASP A 80 7.83 9.03 2.43
N THR A 81 6.62 8.53 2.70
CA THR A 81 5.45 9.39 2.90
C THR A 81 5.64 10.29 4.12
N LEU A 82 6.03 9.74 5.27
CA LEU A 82 6.32 10.52 6.47
C LEU A 82 7.45 11.54 6.24
N TYR A 83 8.48 11.14 5.51
CA TYR A 83 9.59 12.03 5.16
C TYR A 83 9.10 13.16 4.26
N LYS A 84 8.32 12.89 3.21
CA LYS A 84 7.82 13.92 2.28
C LYS A 84 6.87 14.92 2.94
N ILE A 85 6.06 14.47 3.89
CA ILE A 85 5.22 15.33 4.73
C ILE A 85 6.08 16.29 5.58
N ALA A 86 7.29 15.87 5.96
CA ALA A 86 8.22 16.70 6.71
C ALA A 86 9.12 17.58 5.81
N ASP A 87 9.56 17.08 4.65
CA ASP A 87 10.53 17.71 3.74
C ASP A 87 10.33 17.23 2.27
N PRO A 88 9.96 18.09 1.30
CA PRO A 88 9.88 19.56 1.37
C PRO A 88 8.75 20.09 2.27
N GLY A 89 7.87 19.20 2.71
CA GLY A 89 6.79 19.48 3.63
C GLY A 89 5.50 19.91 2.94
N ILE A 90 4.39 19.76 3.67
CA ILE A 90 3.07 20.28 3.32
C ILE A 90 2.42 20.85 4.60
N LYS A 91 1.39 21.69 4.47
CA LYS A 91 0.68 22.20 5.66
C LYS A 91 0.01 21.03 6.39
N PRO A 92 -0.02 21.01 7.74
CA PRO A 92 -0.64 19.93 8.51
C PRO A 92 -2.11 19.66 8.14
N ASP A 93 -2.91 20.71 7.96
CA ASP A 93 -4.33 20.57 7.59
C ASP A 93 -4.51 19.94 6.20
N ASP A 94 -3.63 20.28 5.27
CA ASP A 94 -3.63 19.70 3.92
C ASP A 94 -3.16 18.23 3.99
N ALA A 95 -2.20 17.90 4.88
CA ALA A 95 -1.71 16.53 5.07
C ALA A 95 -2.81 15.57 5.58
N ALA A 96 -3.71 16.06 6.43
CA ALA A 96 -4.76 15.26 7.04
C ALA A 96 -5.77 14.69 6.02
N MET A 97 -5.94 15.37 4.88
CA MET A 97 -6.91 14.99 3.84
C MET A 97 -6.28 14.25 2.65
N LEU A 98 -4.95 14.10 2.60
CA LEU A 98 -4.24 13.50 1.45
C LEU A 98 -4.70 12.07 1.11
N PHE A 99 -5.21 11.31 2.09
CA PHE A 99 -5.69 9.95 1.83
C PHE A 99 -6.94 9.93 0.95
N GLU A 100 -7.79 10.97 0.99
CA GLU A 100 -8.97 11.07 0.11
C GLU A 100 -8.54 11.35 -1.34
N ASP A 101 -7.56 12.23 -1.52
CA ASP A 101 -7.01 12.53 -2.84
C ASP A 101 -6.32 11.29 -3.45
N LEU A 102 -5.60 10.52 -2.63
CA LEU A 102 -4.99 9.26 -3.06
C LEU A 102 -6.05 8.22 -3.44
N LEU A 103 -7.15 8.12 -2.68
CA LEU A 103 -8.26 7.21 -2.99
C LEU A 103 -8.96 7.59 -4.31
N GLY A 104 -9.07 8.87 -4.62
CA GLY A 104 -9.65 9.38 -5.86
C GLY A 104 -8.72 9.32 -7.08
N SER A 105 -7.42 9.04 -6.87
CA SER A 105 -6.41 9.00 -7.93
C SER A 105 -6.42 7.65 -8.68
N ASP A 106 -6.02 7.68 -9.95
CA ASP A 106 -5.86 6.45 -10.74
C ASP A 106 -4.77 5.56 -10.11
N PRO A 107 -5.02 4.25 -9.91
CA PRO A 107 -4.06 3.30 -9.31
C PRO A 107 -2.73 3.20 -10.05
N SER A 108 -2.71 3.49 -11.36
CA SER A 108 -1.50 3.55 -12.17
C SER A 108 -0.67 4.81 -11.96
N GLY A 109 -1.23 5.81 -11.27
CA GLY A 109 -0.67 7.16 -11.19
C GLY A 109 -0.71 7.93 -12.52
N LEU A 110 -1.39 7.40 -13.53
CA LEU A 110 -1.56 7.96 -14.87
C LEU A 110 -3.05 7.97 -15.24
N ASP A 111 -3.50 8.91 -16.05
CA ASP A 111 -4.89 8.91 -16.54
C ASP A 111 -5.14 7.68 -17.45
N ALA A 112 -5.69 6.61 -16.87
CA ALA A 112 -6.30 5.44 -17.51
C ALA A 112 -5.43 4.54 -18.41
N GLY A 113 -5.14 3.34 -17.89
CA GLY A 113 -4.73 2.14 -18.65
C GLY A 113 -5.21 0.85 -17.96
N PRO A 114 -5.30 -0.30 -18.67
CA PRO A 114 -5.80 -1.56 -18.08
C PRO A 114 -4.83 -2.22 -17.08
N SER A 115 -3.63 -1.67 -16.89
CA SER A 115 -2.63 -2.14 -15.93
C SER A 115 -2.44 -1.10 -14.84
N SER A 116 -2.15 -1.55 -13.62
CA SER A 116 -1.84 -0.65 -12.51
C SER A 116 -0.40 -0.13 -12.54
N ALA A 117 0.35 -0.38 -13.62
CA ALA A 117 1.71 0.09 -13.80
C ALA A 117 1.88 0.81 -15.15
N PRO A 118 2.68 1.89 -15.20
CA PRO A 118 3.10 2.50 -16.46
C PRO A 118 3.77 1.47 -17.38
N GLU A 119 3.57 1.61 -18.70
CA GLU A 119 4.31 0.79 -19.67
C GLU A 119 5.83 0.98 -19.48
N LYS A 120 6.58 -0.12 -19.53
CA LYS A 120 8.04 -0.06 -19.48
C LYS A 120 8.54 0.60 -20.77
N ASN A 121 9.05 1.83 -20.68
CA ASN A 121 9.77 2.46 -21.78
C ASN A 121 10.89 1.51 -22.24
N SER A 122 10.78 1.05 -23.49
CA SER A 122 11.68 0.09 -24.14
C SER A 122 12.89 0.79 -24.74
#